data_AF-A0A935FW94-F1
#
_entry.id   AF-A0A935FW94-F1
#
_cell.length_a   1.000
_cell.length_b   1.000
_cell.length_c   1.000
_cell.angle_alpha   90.00
_cell.angle_beta   90.00
_cell.angle_gamma   90.00
#
_symmetry.space_group_name_H-M   'P 1'
#
loop_
_entity.id
_entity.type
_entity.pdbx_description
1 polymer ?
#
loop_
_entity_poly.entity_id
_entity_poly.type
_entity_poly.pdbx_seq_one_letter_code
_entity_poly.pdbx_strand_id
1 'polypeptide(L)'
;MLNIITVIYVAVALIGIFMLTSMLMKKKVSLIVGIVHGVLGLAGIALLIIVSSYAASEGLSEVIIIFFLAFLLGGGIFAAKVFSGKSNIWINLIHAIIALAGMYLLFQYSSLR
;
A
#
# COMPACT_ATOMS: atom_id res chain seq x y z
N MET A 1 12.06 6.10 -13.50
CA MET A 1 11.12 5.01 -13.15
C MET A 1 10.52 5.17 -11.77
N LEU A 2 11.28 5.64 -10.76
CA LEU A 2 10.75 5.90 -9.41
C LEU A 2 9.54 6.84 -9.40
N ASN A 3 9.52 7.92 -10.20
CA ASN A 3 8.37 8.82 -10.29
C ASN A 3 7.06 8.11 -10.69
N ILE A 4 7.12 7.13 -11.60
CA ILE A 4 5.94 6.35 -12.00
C ILE A 4 5.47 5.50 -10.82
N ILE A 5 6.40 4.86 -10.10
CA ILE A 5 6.09 4.06 -8.91
C ILE A 5 5.48 4.94 -7.82
N THR A 6 6.03 6.14 -7.58
CA THR A 6 5.47 7.12 -6.64
C THR A 6 4.05 7.52 -7.04
N VAL A 7 3.78 7.81 -8.32
CA VAL A 7 2.42 8.12 -8.80
C VAL A 7 1.46 6.96 -8.57
N ILE A 8 1.88 5.72 -8.86
CA ILE A 8 1.07 4.51 -8.59
C ILE A 8 0.75 4.43 -7.10
N TYR A 9 1.74 4.56 -6.22
CA TYR A 9 1.48 4.47 -4.79
C TYR A 9 0.71 5.66 -4.22
N VAL A 10 0.79 6.85 -4.82
CA VAL A 10 -0.13 7.96 -4.48
C VAL A 10 -1.56 7.55 -4.79
N ALA A 11 -1.83 6.93 -5.95
CA ALA A 11 -3.17 6.42 -6.26
C ALA A 11 -3.61 5.33 -5.28
N VAL A 12 -2.72 4.39 -4.92
CA VAL A 12 -2.97 3.36 -3.89
C VAL A 12 -3.33 4.00 -2.56
N ALA A 13 -2.57 5.01 -2.12
CA ALA A 13 -2.78 5.71 -0.86
C ALA A 13 -4.12 6.48 -0.85
N LEU A 14 -4.48 7.16 -1.93
CA LEU A 14 -5.78 7.84 -2.05
C LEU A 14 -6.95 6.86 -1.94
N ILE A 15 -6.86 5.70 -2.60
CA ILE A 15 -7.87 4.64 -2.46
C ILE A 15 -7.90 4.11 -1.03
N GLY A 16 -6.73 3.88 -0.42
CA GLY A 16 -6.61 3.40 0.96
C GLY A 16 -7.24 4.37 1.97
N ILE A 17 -6.99 5.67 1.82
CA ILE A 17 -7.62 6.73 2.63
C ILE A 17 -9.13 6.71 2.43
N PHE A 18 -9.61 6.65 1.18
CA PHE A 18 -11.04 6.54 0.90
C PHE A 18 -11.69 5.33 1.59
N MET A 19 -11.04 4.17 1.54
CA MET A 19 -11.52 2.95 2.21
C MET A 19 -11.55 3.14 3.73
N LEU A 20 -10.46 3.62 4.33
CA LEU A 20 -10.36 3.85 5.77
C LEU A 20 -11.42 4.85 6.25
N THR A 21 -11.56 5.99 5.59
CA THR A 21 -12.58 7.00 5.90
C THR A 21 -13.98 6.42 5.79
N SER A 22 -14.27 5.68 4.72
CA SER A 22 -15.57 5.01 4.56
C SER A 22 -15.87 4.05 5.72
N MET A 23 -14.86 3.29 6.18
CA MET A 23 -15.00 2.39 7.33
C MET A 23 -15.24 3.14 8.64
N LEU A 24 -14.53 4.25 8.88
CA LEU A 24 -14.73 5.12 10.04
C LEU A 24 -16.14 5.73 10.05
N MET A 25 -16.66 6.08 8.87
CA MET A 25 -18.03 6.55 8.69
C MET A 25 -19.08 5.42 8.70
N LYS A 26 -18.69 4.17 8.97
CA LYS A 26 -19.56 2.98 8.93
C LYS A 26 -20.27 2.78 7.58
N LYS A 27 -19.71 3.30 6.49
CA LYS A 27 -20.20 3.11 5.12
C LYS A 27 -19.69 1.78 4.55
N LYS A 28 -20.48 1.16 3.68
CA LYS A 28 -20.04 -0.04 2.95
C LYS A 28 -19.04 0.34 1.87
N VAL A 29 -17.86 -0.27 1.91
CA VAL A 29 -16.88 -0.22 0.81
C VAL A 29 -17.15 -1.40 -0.12
N SER A 30 -17.21 -1.17 -1.43
CA SER A 30 -17.41 -2.26 -2.38
C SER A 30 -16.17 -3.16 -2.45
N LEU A 31 -16.39 -4.46 -2.65
CA LEU A 31 -15.30 -5.43 -2.78
C LEU A 31 -14.34 -5.07 -3.91
N ILE A 32 -14.88 -4.56 -5.03
CA ILE A 32 -14.12 -4.13 -6.20
C ILE A 32 -13.07 -3.07 -5.83
N VAL A 33 -13.40 -2.10 -4.97
CA VAL A 33 -12.45 -1.07 -4.53
C VAL A 33 -11.28 -1.71 -3.76
N GLY A 34 -11.55 -2.69 -2.91
CA GLY A 34 -10.50 -3.44 -2.20
C GLY A 34 -9.60 -4.24 -3.15
N ILE A 35 -10.18 -4.86 -4.18
CA ILE A 35 -9.42 -5.58 -5.21
C ILE A 35 -8.53 -4.61 -6.00
N VAL A 36 -9.08 -3.49 -6.47
CA VAL A 36 -8.32 -2.48 -7.22
C VAL A 36 -7.17 -1.91 -6.37
N HIS A 37 -7.43 -1.59 -5.10
CA HIS A 37 -6.38 -1.15 -4.18
C HIS A 37 -5.26 -2.19 -4.03
N GLY A 38 -5.62 -3.45 -3.80
CA GLY A 38 -4.65 -4.54 -3.63
C GLY A 38 -3.84 -4.82 -4.90
N VAL A 39 -4.48 -4.84 -6.07
CA VAL A 39 -3.81 -5.05 -7.36
C VAL A 39 -2.85 -3.92 -7.68
N LEU A 40 -3.25 -2.66 -7.47
CA LEU A 40 -2.37 -1.51 -7.67
C LEU A 40 -1.18 -1.53 -6.70
N GLY A 41 -1.42 -1.87 -5.43
CA GLY A 41 -0.35 -2.04 -4.44
C GLY A 41 0.65 -3.12 -4.86
N LEU A 42 0.16 -4.28 -5.29
CA LEU A 42 1.00 -5.38 -5.77
C LEU A 42 1.81 -4.98 -7.02
N ALA A 43 1.18 -4.29 -7.97
CA ALA A 43 1.86 -3.79 -9.15
C ALA A 43 2.97 -2.78 -8.79
N GLY A 44 2.71 -1.90 -7.82
CA GLY A 44 3.70 -0.98 -7.27
C GLY A 44 4.90 -1.70 -6.66
N ILE A 45 4.68 -2.75 -5.86
CA ILE A 45 5.75 -3.58 -5.28
C ILE A 45 6.54 -4.29 -6.37
N ALA A 46 5.86 -4.91 -7.33
CA ALA A 46 6.52 -5.62 -8.43
C ALA A 46 7.43 -4.69 -9.24
N LEU A 47 6.95 -3.49 -9.59
CA LEU A 47 7.76 -2.48 -10.27
C LEU A 47 8.93 -2.00 -9.41
N LEU A 48 8.74 -1.84 -8.11
CA LEU A 48 9.82 -1.43 -7.19
C LEU A 48 10.94 -2.49 -7.14
N ILE A 49 10.59 -3.77 -7.08
CA ILE A 49 11.54 -4.89 -7.14
C ILE A 49 12.30 -4.89 -8.47
N ILE A 50 11.60 -4.74 -9.59
CA ILE A 50 12.21 -4.67 -10.92
C ILE A 50 13.18 -3.49 -10.98
N VAL A 51 12.77 -2.29 -10.57
CA VAL A 51 13.67 -1.13 -10.60
C VAL A 51 14.89 -1.32 -9.70
N SER A 52 14.71 -1.90 -8.52
CA SER A 52 15.79 -2.19 -7.58
C SER A 52 16.80 -3.21 -8.12
N SER A 53 16.43 -4.10 -9.03
CA SER A 53 17.39 -5.07 -9.60
C SER A 53 18.29 -4.45 -10.68
N TYR A 54 17.85 -3.37 -11.32
CA TYR A 54 18.62 -2.65 -12.34
C TYR A 54 19.37 -1.42 -11.80
N ALA A 55 18.86 -0.80 -10.74
CA ALA A 55 19.51 0.34 -10.09
C ALA A 55 19.99 -0.10 -8.70
N ALA A 56 21.29 -0.36 -8.56
CA ALA A 56 21.92 -0.55 -7.26
C ALA A 56 21.84 0.77 -6.47
N SER A 57 20.75 0.95 -5.73
CA SER A 57 20.61 2.08 -4.81
C SER A 57 20.40 1.57 -3.41
N GLU A 58 21.35 1.91 -2.54
CA GLU A 58 21.23 1.76 -1.09
C GLU A 58 19.90 2.39 -0.63
N GLY A 59 19.12 1.64 0.16
CA GLY A 59 17.86 2.14 0.72
C GLY A 59 16.55 1.71 0.07
N LEU A 60 16.59 1.24 -1.19
CA LEU A 60 15.37 0.73 -1.86
C LEU A 60 14.85 -0.56 -1.21
N SER A 61 15.75 -1.34 -0.61
CA SER A 61 15.42 -2.56 0.15
C SER A 61 14.46 -2.30 1.31
N GLU A 62 14.66 -1.22 2.05
CA GLU A 62 13.86 -0.84 3.22
C GLU A 62 12.44 -0.45 2.79
N VAL A 63 12.35 0.29 1.69
CA VAL A 63 11.06 0.67 1.07
C VAL A 63 10.30 -0.58 0.60
N ILE A 64 10.99 -1.52 -0.07
CA ILE A 64 10.41 -2.78 -0.52
C ILE A 64 9.89 -3.59 0.67
N ILE A 65 10.69 -3.75 1.74
CA ILE A 65 10.31 -4.50 2.94
C ILE A 65 9.06 -3.90 3.57
N ILE A 66 9.00 -2.57 3.73
CA ILE A 66 7.85 -1.91 4.35
C ILE A 66 6.58 -2.09 3.51
N PHE A 67 6.65 -1.89 2.20
CA PHE A 67 5.48 -2.12 1.35
C PHE A 67 5.08 -3.59 1.29
N PHE A 68 6.03 -4.52 1.34
CA PHE A 68 5.74 -5.94 1.41
C PHE A 68 4.99 -6.29 2.71
N LEU A 69 5.41 -5.75 3.86
CA LEU A 69 4.69 -5.89 5.13
C LEU A 69 3.28 -5.26 5.06
N ALA A 70 3.16 -4.07 4.48
CA ALA A 70 1.87 -3.43 4.26
C ALA A 70 0.95 -4.30 3.39
N PHE A 71 1.48 -4.91 2.33
CA PHE A 71 0.73 -5.80 1.45
C PHE A 71 0.25 -7.06 2.16
N LEU A 72 1.11 -7.72 2.97
CA LEU A 72 0.70 -8.89 3.75
C LEU A 72 -0.43 -8.54 4.74
N LEU A 73 -0.30 -7.43 5.45
CA LEU A 73 -1.35 -6.94 6.35
C LEU A 73 -2.63 -6.59 5.60
N GLY A 74 -2.53 -5.90 4.47
CA GLY A 74 -3.65 -5.54 3.62
C GLY A 74 -4.37 -6.76 3.05
N GLY A 75 -3.63 -7.77 2.61
CA GLY A 75 -4.15 -9.07 2.18
C GLY A 75 -4.87 -9.81 3.30
N GLY A 76 -4.30 -9.79 4.52
CA GLY A 76 -4.95 -10.34 5.71
C GLY A 76 -6.26 -9.62 6.06
N ILE A 77 -6.28 -8.28 6.02
CA ILE A 77 -7.50 -7.47 6.21
C ILE A 77 -8.55 -7.82 5.15
N PHE A 78 -8.15 -7.92 3.88
CA PHE A 78 -9.02 -8.27 2.77
C PHE A 78 -9.62 -9.67 2.96
N ALA A 79 -8.79 -10.66 3.28
CA ALA A 79 -9.24 -12.03 3.55
C ALA A 79 -10.22 -12.06 4.74
N ALA A 80 -9.89 -11.40 5.85
CA ALA A 80 -10.79 -11.29 7.00
C ALA A 80 -12.13 -10.69 6.60
N LYS A 81 -12.14 -9.64 5.76
CA LYS A 81 -13.37 -9.02 5.27
C LYS A 81 -14.20 -9.96 4.39
N VAL A 82 -13.56 -10.75 3.53
CA VAL A 82 -14.23 -11.71 2.64
C VAL A 82 -14.83 -12.88 3.43
N PHE A 83 -14.07 -13.49 4.35
CA PHE A 83 -14.50 -14.71 5.04
C PHE A 83 -15.35 -14.44 6.30
N SER A 84 -15.10 -13.34 7.02
CA SER A 84 -15.81 -13.03 8.28
C SER A 84 -16.79 -11.84 8.17
N GLY A 85 -16.81 -11.15 7.02
CA GLY A 85 -17.63 -9.95 6.80
C GLY A 85 -17.18 -8.71 7.58
N LYS A 86 -16.21 -8.85 8.49
CA LYS A 86 -15.70 -7.80 9.37
C LYS A 86 -14.19 -7.68 9.22
N SER A 87 -13.65 -6.50 9.50
CA SER A 87 -12.21 -6.34 9.76
C SER A 87 -12.02 -5.53 11.04
N ASN A 88 -10.91 -5.76 11.72
CA ASN A 88 -10.57 -5.03 12.93
C ASN A 88 -10.01 -3.65 12.56
N ILE A 89 -10.63 -2.59 13.08
CA ILE A 89 -10.23 -1.20 12.80
C ILE A 89 -8.78 -0.91 13.21
N TRP A 90 -8.30 -1.52 14.29
CA TRP A 90 -6.93 -1.35 14.76
C TRP A 90 -5.91 -1.90 13.76
N ILE A 91 -6.22 -3.05 13.14
CA ILE A 91 -5.36 -3.64 12.11
C ILE A 91 -5.36 -2.77 10.86
N ASN A 92 -6.51 -2.20 10.48
CA ASN A 92 -6.58 -1.26 9.35
C ASN A 92 -5.75 0.00 9.60
N LEU A 93 -5.76 0.53 10.83
CA LEU A 93 -4.94 1.69 11.22
C LEU A 93 -3.44 1.35 11.18
N ILE A 94 -3.05 0.18 11.69
CA ILE A 94 -1.66 -0.30 11.63
C ILE A 94 -1.20 -0.42 10.17
N HIS A 95 -2.01 -1.03 9.31
CA HIS A 95 -1.74 -1.11 7.87
C HIS A 95 -1.57 0.28 7.25
N ALA A 96 -2.46 1.24 7.57
CA ALA A 96 -2.36 2.59 7.06
C ALA A 96 -1.07 3.30 7.50
N ILE A 97 -0.66 3.14 8.76
CA ILE A 97 0.59 3.73 9.28
C ILE A 97 1.80 3.16 8.56
N ILE A 98 1.86 1.83 8.39
CA ILE A 98 2.99 1.16 7.69
C ILE A 98 3.03 1.60 6.22
N ALA A 99 1.88 1.68 5.54
CA ALA A 99 1.80 2.13 4.16
C ALA A 99 2.26 3.60 4.00
N LEU A 100 1.88 4.48 4.94
CA LEU A 100 2.32 5.88 4.95
C LEU A 100 3.82 6.01 5.23
N ALA A 101 4.38 5.20 6.12
CA ALA A 101 5.82 5.16 6.36
C ALA A 101 6.58 4.72 5.09
N GLY A 102 6.09 3.70 4.38
CA GLY A 102 6.65 3.28 3.09
C GLY A 102 6.58 4.39 2.05
N MET A 103 5.47 5.12 1.99
CA MET A 103 5.32 6.26 1.10
C MET A 103 6.25 7.42 1.41
N TYR A 104 6.42 7.75 2.69
CA TYR A 104 7.35 8.78 3.12
C TYR A 104 8.78 8.46 2.67
N LEU A 105 9.23 7.22 2.89
CA LEU A 105 10.56 6.79 2.46
C LEU A 105 10.69 6.78 0.93
N LEU A 106 9.69 6.26 0.22
CA LEU A 106 9.70 6.28 -1.25
C LEU A 106 9.82 7.72 -1.79
N PHE A 107 9.12 8.67 -1.17
CA PHE A 107 9.18 10.08 -1.57
C PHE A 107 10.54 10.71 -1.30
N GLN A 108 11.18 10.41 -0.17
CA GLN A 108 12.57 10.80 0.11
C GLN A 108 13.52 10.28 -0.97
N TYR A 109 13.42 8.99 -1.34
CA TYR A 109 14.24 8.41 -2.40
C TYR A 109 13.95 9.01 -3.78
N SER A 110 12.71 9.36 -4.08
CA SER A 110 12.34 9.92 -5.38
C SER A 110 12.65 11.41 -5.53
N SER A 111 12.85 12.14 -4.42
CA SER A 111 13.10 13.60 -4.44
C SER A 111 14.57 13.97 -4.28
N LEU A 112 15.40 13.08 -3.74
CA LEU A 112 16.84 13.28 -3.55
C LEU A 112 17.69 12.84 -4.76
N ARG A 113 17.07 12.35 -5.84
CA ARG A 113 17.72 11.89 -7.08
C ARG A 113 16.96 12.38 -8.30
#